data_AF-A0A0Q9M517-F1
#
_entry.id   AF-A0A0Q9M517-F1
#
_cell.length_a   1.000
_cell.length_b   1.000
_cell.length_c   1.000
_cell.angle_alpha   90.00
_cell.angle_beta   90.00
_cell.angle_gamma   90.00
#
_symmetry.space_group_name_H-M   'P 1'
#
loop_
_entity.id
_entity.type
_entity.pdbx_description
1 polymer ?
#
loop_
_entity_poly.entity_id
_entity_poly.type
_entity_poly.pdbx_seq_one_letter_code
_entity_poly.pdbx_strand_id
1 'polypeptide(L)' 'MNAFRSALANEVSQARASLLRARERHDEAAMTDAVERLHDLDEISARVRDGLTLVTAPD' A
#
# COMPACT_ATOMS: atom_id res chain seq x y z
N MET A 1 -4.01 -10.16 -15.33
CA MET A 1 -4.68 -9.77 -14.06
C MET A 1 -3.97 -10.24 -12.78
N ASN A 2 -3.11 -11.28 -12.81
CA ASN A 2 -2.50 -11.84 -11.59
C ASN A 2 -1.28 -11.06 -11.05
N ALA A 3 -0.46 -10.47 -11.92
CA ALA A 3 0.75 -9.76 -11.51
C ALA A 3 0.48 -8.49 -10.69
N PHE A 4 -0.53 -7.69 -11.08
CA PHE A 4 -0.91 -6.48 -10.36
C PHE A 4 -1.37 -6.76 -8.93
N ARG A 5 -2.24 -7.76 -8.74
CA ARG A 5 -2.68 -8.21 -7.41
C ARG A 5 -1.52 -8.71 -6.55
N SER A 6 -0.57 -9.43 -7.14
CA SER A 6 0.62 -9.88 -6.43
C SER A 6 1.55 -8.73 -6.04
N ALA A 7 1.67 -7.70 -6.90
CA ALA A 7 2.44 -6.50 -6.59
C ALA A 7 1.80 -5.71 -5.45
N LEU A 8 0.47 -5.55 -5.47
CA LEU A 8 -0.28 -4.89 -4.42
C LEU A 8 -0.15 -5.60 -3.07
N ALA A 9 -0.24 -6.92 -3.05
CA ALA A 9 -0.02 -7.73 -1.85
C ALA A 9 1.41 -7.58 -1.30
N ASN A 10 2.41 -7.49 -2.20
CA ASN A 10 3.80 -7.26 -1.81
C ASN A 10 3.98 -5.86 -1.20
N GLU A 11 3.38 -4.82 -1.78
CA GLU A 11 3.43 -3.46 -1.23
C GLU A 11 2.75 -3.36 0.14
N VAL A 12 1.60 -3.99 0.34
CA VAL A 12 0.93 -4.06 1.64
C VAL A 12 1.83 -4.74 2.69
N SER A 13 2.50 -5.83 2.31
CA SER A 13 3.44 -6.53 3.18
C SER A 13 4.62 -5.64 3.59
N GLN A 14 5.19 -4.90 2.64
CA GLN A 14 6.30 -3.98 2.89
C GLN A 14 5.89 -2.80 3.78
N ALA A 15 4.72 -2.20 3.53
CA ALA A 15 4.22 -1.10 4.34
C ALA A 15 3.95 -1.54 5.80
N ARG A 16 3.41 -2.75 6.01
CA ARG A 16 3.26 -3.35 7.34
C ARG A 16 4.61 -3.59 8.03
N ALA A 17 5.61 -4.09 7.30
CA ALA A 17 6.94 -4.27 7.84
C ALA A 17 7.60 -2.93 8.20
N SER A 18 7.37 -1.89 7.40
CA SER A 18 7.82 -0.53 7.71
C SER A 18 7.17 0.00 8.99
N LEU A 19 5.85 -0.18 9.13
CA LEU A 19 5.11 0.22 10.34
C LEU A 19 5.63 -0.50 11.59
N LEU A 20 5.91 -1.80 11.50
CA LEU A 20 6.47 -2.57 12.61
C LEU A 20 7.84 -2.02 13.03
N ARG A 21 8.74 -1.78 12.07
CA ARG A 21 10.07 -1.21 12.34
C ARG A 21 9.99 0.22 12.88
N ALA A 22 9.06 1.03 12.38
CA ALA A 22 8.83 2.38 12.88
C ALA A 22 8.36 2.31 14.35
N ARG A 23 7.43 1.40 14.66
CA ARG A 23 6.96 1.13 16.01
C ARG A 23 8.06 0.66 16.96
N GLU A 24 8.92 -0.26 16.52
CA GLU A 24 10.08 -0.72 17.29
C GLU A 24 11.07 0.41 17.60
N ARG A 25 11.19 1.39 16.70
CA ARG A 25 12.06 2.56 16.87
C ARG A 25 11.39 3.75 17.55
N HIS A 26 10.11 3.64 17.91
CA HIS A 26 9.30 4.76 18.41
C HIS A 26 9.33 5.98 17.49
N ASP A 27 9.40 5.74 16.18
CA ASP A 27 9.48 6.77 15.16
C ASP A 27 8.06 7.11 14.66
N GLU A 28 7.45 8.13 15.26
CA GLU A 28 6.07 8.55 14.96
C GLU A 28 5.89 9.04 13.52
N ALA A 29 6.91 9.69 12.95
CA ALA A 29 6.86 10.14 11.55
C ALA A 29 6.82 8.94 10.61
N ALA A 30 7.72 7.97 10.80
CA ALA A 30 7.73 6.75 9.99
C ALA A 30 6.48 5.87 10.21
N MET A 31 5.85 5.93 11.39
CA MET A 31 4.56 5.26 11.63
C MET A 31 3.44 5.94 10.84
N THR A 32 3.37 7.26 10.85
CA THR A 32 2.38 8.03 10.07
C THR A 32 2.51 7.74 8.59
N ASP A 33 3.73 7.84 8.03
CA ASP A 33 3.99 7.54 6.62
C ASP A 33 3.59 6.11 6.23
N ALA A 34 3.87 5.13 7.10
CA ALA A 34 3.52 3.74 6.84
C ALA A 34 2.00 3.49 6.91
N VAL A 35 1.27 4.22 7.76
CA VAL A 35 -0.19 4.15 7.85
C VAL A 35 -0.85 4.81 6.64
N GLU A 36 -0.39 6.00 6.24
CA GLU A 36 -0.88 6.67 5.03
C GLU A 36 -0.69 5.79 3.80
N ARG A 37 0.50 5.18 3.66
CA ARG A 37 0.75 4.25 2.55
C ARG A 37 -0.14 3.01 2.58
N LEU A 38 -0.49 2.49 3.76
CA LEU A 38 -1.45 1.38 3.87
C LEU A 38 -2.86 1.81 3.48
N HIS A 39 -3.26 3.04 3.79
CA HIS A 39 -4.54 3.61 3.39
C HIS A 39 -4.64 3.72 1.85
N ASP A 40 -3.63 4.28 1.20
CA ASP A 40 -3.58 4.40 -0.26
C ASP A 40 -3.67 3.04 -0.96
N LEU A 41 -2.98 2.02 -0.42
CA LEU A 41 -3.03 0.66 -0.96
C LEU A 41 -4.40 0.01 -0.77
N ASP A 42 -5.13 0.34 0.29
CA ASP A 42 -6.50 -0.15 0.51
C ASP A 42 -7.49 0.52 -0.48
N GLU A 43 -7.34 1.82 -0.72
CA GLU A 43 -8.12 2.53 -1.75
C GLU A 43 -7.87 1.96 -3.15
N ILE A 44 -6.61 1.72 -3.52
CA ILE A 44 -6.25 1.08 -4.79
C ILE A 44 -6.86 -0.33 -4.87
N SER A 45 -6.80 -1.09 -3.77
CA SER A 45 -7.42 -2.42 -3.68
C SER A 45 -8.93 -2.38 -3.88
N ALA A 46 -9.60 -1.39 -3.30
CA ALA A 46 -11.05 -1.17 -3.44
C ALA A 46 -11.42 -0.80 -4.88
N ARG A 47 -10.71 0.16 -5.49
CA ARG A 47 -10.95 0.57 -6.88
C ARG A 47 -10.78 -0.59 -7.87
N VAL A 48 -9.77 -1.42 -7.67
CA VAL A 48 -9.52 -2.62 -8.48
C VAL A 48 -10.59 -3.69 -8.26
N ARG A 49 -11.12 -3.82 -7.04
CA ARG A 49 -12.25 -4.71 -6.73
C ARG A 49 -13.53 -4.26 -7.42
N ASP A 50 -13.77 -2.95 -7.47
CA ASP A 50 -14.95 -2.34 -8.08
C ASP A 50 -14.89 -2.31 -9.62
N GLY A 51 -13.86 -2.90 -10.22
CA GLY A 51 -13.69 -2.96 -11.68
C GLY A 51 -13.25 -1.64 -12.31
N LEU A 52 -13.01 -0.61 -11.49
CA LEU A 52 -12.29 0.59 -11.90
C LEU A 52 -10.84 0.20 -12.13
N THR A 53 -10.56 -0.23 -13.36
CA THR A 53 -9.19 -0.39 -13.84
C THR A 53 -8.56 1.00 -13.74
N LEU A 54 -7.65 1.20 -12.79
CA LEU A 54 -6.72 2.32 -12.82
C LEU A 54 -5.94 2.17 -14.12
N VAL A 55 -6.41 2.83 -15.17
CA VAL A 55 -5.61 3.12 -16.34
C VAL A 55 -4.54 4.07 -15.83
N THR A 56 -3.41 3.51 -15.41
CA THR A 56 -2.18 4.28 -15.28
C THR A 56 -1.84 4.69 -16.71
N ALA A 57 -2.27 5.88 -17.11
CA ALA A 57 -1.75 6.53 -18.31
C ALA A 57 -0.25 6.77 -18.07
N PRO A 58 0.66 6.23 -18.90
CA PRO A 58 2.01 6.72 -18.97
C PRO A 58 2.02 7.91 -19.94
N ASP A 59 2.37 9.10 -19.44
CA ASP A 59 2.98 10.17 -20.25
C ASP A 59 4.46 10.25 -19.90
#